data_AF-A0A533ZBN1-F1
#
_entry.id   AF-A0A533ZBN1-F1
#
_cell.length_a   1.000
_cell.length_b   1.000
_cell.length_c   1.000
_cell.angle_alpha   90.00
_cell.angle_beta   90.00
_cell.angle_gamma   90.00
#
_symmetry.space_group_name_H-M   'P 1'
#
loop_
_entity.id
_entity.type
_entity.pdbx_description
1 polymer ?
#
loop_
_entity_poly.entity_id
_entity_poly.type
_entity_poly.pdbx_seq_one_letter_code
_entity_poly.pdbx_strand_id
1 'polypeptide(L)' 'MKPMETLNREIAGLFAAKEARRRKLAKLPFPEKVRAVVRLQQMVAPVLRARGRQVRVWTIEESAPPGE' A
#
# COMPACT_ATOMS: atom_id res chain seq x y z
N MET A 1 -17.10 -16.38 -26.98
CA MET A 1 -16.96 -16.16 -25.53
C MET A 1 -17.94 -15.07 -25.14
N LYS A 2 -18.82 -15.29 -24.17
CA LYS A 2 -19.84 -14.30 -23.81
C LYS A 2 -19.15 -13.09 -23.13
N PRO A 3 -19.60 -11.84 -23.33
CA PRO A 3 -18.97 -10.66 -22.71
C PRO A 3 -18.74 -10.78 -21.19
N MET A 4 -19.68 -11.45 -20.50
CA MET A 4 -19.59 -11.73 -19.07
C MET A 4 -18.41 -12.64 -18.68
N GLU A 5 -18.03 -13.59 -19.54
CA GLU A 5 -16.91 -14.50 -19.29
C GLU A 5 -15.56 -13.78 -19.42
N THR A 6 -15.46 -12.84 -20.37
CA THR A 6 -14.27 -11.98 -20.51
C THR A 6 -14.11 -11.10 -19.29
N LEU A 7 -15.17 -10.43 -18.86
CA LEU A 7 -15.18 -9.58 -17.66
C LEU A 7 -14.79 -10.38 -16.41
N ASN A 8 -15.35 -11.58 -16.23
CA ASN A 8 -15.03 -12.43 -15.09
C ASN A 8 -13.54 -12.83 -15.06
N ARG A 9 -12.96 -13.11 -16.24
CA ARG A 9 -11.52 -13.43 -16.35
C ARG A 9 -10.64 -12.23 -15.99
N GLU A 10 -10.99 -11.04 -16.46
CA GLU A 10 -10.25 -9.80 -16.13
C GLU A 10 -10.31 -9.52 -14.63
N ILE A 11 -11.50 -9.61 -14.02
CA ILE A 11 -11.69 -9.43 -12.58
C ILE A 11 -10.87 -10.45 -11.78
N ALA A 12 -10.89 -11.72 -12.19
CA ALA A 12 -10.08 -12.76 -11.55
C ALA A 12 -8.57 -12.44 -11.63
N GLY A 13 -8.11 -11.94 -12.77
CA GLY A 13 -6.73 -11.47 -12.95
C GLY A 13 -6.38 -10.33 -11.99
N LEU A 14 -7.27 -9.36 -11.82
CA LEU A 14 -7.07 -8.25 -10.87
C LEU A 14 -6.99 -8.74 -9.42
N PHE A 15 -7.84 -9.70 -9.03
CA PHE A 15 -7.79 -10.29 -7.69
C PHE A 15 -6.50 -11.07 -7.45
N ALA A 16 -6.05 -11.86 -8.44
CA ALA A 16 -4.79 -12.60 -8.37
C ALA A 16 -3.59 -11.65 -8.22
N ALA A 17 -3.55 -10.55 -8.99
CA ALA A 17 -2.50 -9.54 -8.88
C ALA A 17 -2.50 -8.84 -7.50
N LYS A 18 -3.69 -8.50 -6.97
CA LYS A 18 -3.82 -7.96 -5.60
C LYS A 18 -3.32 -8.93 -4.54
N GLU A 19 -3.64 -10.21 -4.67
CA GLU A 19 -3.20 -11.26 -3.74
C GLU A 19 -1.68 -11.47 -3.79
N ALA A 20 -1.08 -11.53 -4.98
CA ALA A 20 0.36 -11.60 -5.15
C ALA A 20 1.08 -10.41 -4.48
N ARG A 21 0.54 -9.20 -4.66
CA ARG A 21 1.06 -8.00 -3.99
C ARG A 21 0.95 -8.10 -2.47
N ARG A 22 -0.17 -8.56 -1.92
CA ARG A 22 -0.32 -8.77 -0.46
C ARG A 22 0.71 -9.73 0.09
N ARG A 23 0.94 -10.86 -0.59
CA ARG A 23 1.97 -11.84 -0.20
C ARG A 23 3.37 -11.24 -0.22
N LYS A 24 3.70 -10.42 -1.24
CA LYS A 24 4.99 -9.71 -1.31
C LYS A 24 5.15 -8.75 -0.14
N LEU A 25 4.14 -7.93 0.17
CA LEU A 25 4.16 -6.99 1.28
C LEU A 25 4.24 -7.69 2.65
N ALA A 26 3.55 -8.82 2.82
CA ALA A 26 3.58 -9.60 4.05
C ALA A 26 4.99 -10.14 4.36
N LYS A 27 5.79 -10.42 3.33
CA LYS A 27 7.18 -10.89 3.45
C LYS A 27 8.19 -9.77 3.77
N LEU A 28 7.81 -8.49 3.69
CA LEU A 28 8.74 -7.41 3.97
C LEU A 28 9.19 -7.42 5.45
N PRO A 29 10.44 -7.02 5.72
CA PRO A 29 10.91 -6.74 7.06
C PRO A 29 10.01 -5.72 7.77
N PHE A 30 9.95 -5.79 9.09
CA PHE A 30 9.14 -4.87 9.89
C PHE A 30 9.43 -3.39 9.60
N PRO A 31 10.70 -2.92 9.49
CA PRO A 31 10.99 -1.53 9.16
C PRO A 31 10.36 -1.07 7.83
N GLU A 32 10.44 -1.92 6.80
CA GLU A 32 9.89 -1.62 5.47
C GLU A 32 8.36 -1.56 5.48
N LYS A 33 7.70 -2.39 6.30
CA LYS A 33 6.25 -2.29 6.52
C LYS A 33 5.88 -0.96 7.16
N VAL A 34 6.64 -0.50 8.15
CA VAL A 34 6.42 0.80 8.80
C VAL A 34 6.62 1.93 7.81
N ARG A 35 7.70 1.92 7.00
CA ARG A 35 7.92 2.93 5.94
C ARG A 35 6.73 3.00 4.97
N ALA A 36 6.19 1.85 4.55
CA ALA A 36 5.01 1.82 3.70
C ALA A 36 3.78 2.47 4.36
N VAL A 37 3.55 2.22 5.65
CA VAL A 37 2.46 2.86 6.41
C VAL A 37 2.66 4.38 6.49
N VAL A 38 3.88 4.85 6.80
CA VAL A 38 4.19 6.28 6.82
C VAL A 38 3.92 6.93 5.48
N ARG A 39 4.31 6.29 4.37
CA ARG A 39 4.03 6.80 3.03
C ARG A 39 2.53 6.93 2.75
N LEU A 40 1.73 5.94 3.15
CA LEU A 40 0.27 6.00 3.05
C LEU A 40 -0.32 7.13 3.89
N GLN A 41 0.19 7.34 5.11
CA GLN A 41 -0.21 8.46 5.97
C GLN A 41 0.11 9.82 5.31
N GLN A 42 1.28 9.96 4.67
CA GLN A 42 1.65 11.17 3.93
C GLN A 42 0.68 11.47 2.79
N MET A 43 0.28 10.43 2.02
CA MET A 43 -0.64 10.60 0.90
C MET A 43 -2.04 11.01 1.33
N VAL A 44 -2.53 10.46 2.46
CA VAL A 44 -3.90 10.72 2.93
C VAL A 44 -3.99 12.01 3.77
N ALA A 45 -2.88 12.45 4.38
CA ALA A 45 -2.87 13.61 5.27
C ALA A 45 -3.44 14.90 4.64
N PRO A 46 -3.10 15.30 3.40
CA PRO A 46 -3.68 16.49 2.77
C PRO A 46 -5.20 16.41 2.64
N VAL A 47 -5.72 15.24 2.24
CA VAL A 47 -7.17 15.01 2.08
C VAL A 47 -7.90 15.16 3.40
N LEU A 48 -7.33 14.60 4.49
CA LEU A 48 -7.93 14.67 5.80
C LEU A 48 -7.83 16.08 6.42
N ARG A 49 -6.73 16.80 6.18
CA ARG A 49 -6.57 18.19 6.61
C ARG A 49 -7.56 19.12 5.90
N ALA A 50 -7.79 18.92 4.60
CA ALA A 50 -8.79 19.66 3.85
C ALA A 50 -10.22 19.47 4.40
N ARG A 51 -10.47 18.35 5.09
CA ARG A 51 -11.72 18.05 5.79
C ARG A 51 -11.75 18.56 7.24
N GLY A 52 -10.82 19.42 7.63
CA GLY A 52 -10.74 19.99 8.98
C GLY A 52 -10.25 19.01 10.05
N ARG A 53 -9.74 17.83 9.68
CA ARG A 53 -9.19 16.89 10.66
C ARG A 53 -7.74 17.21 10.96
N GLN A 54 -7.38 17.26 12.25
CA GLN A 54 -5.99 17.34 12.65
C GLN A 54 -5.31 15.99 12.42
N VAL A 55 -4.31 15.95 11.53
CA VAL A 55 -3.58 14.73 11.18
C VAL A 55 -2.08 14.91 11.34
N ARG A 56 -1.48 14.03 12.14
CA ARG A 56 -0.04 13.89 12.33
C ARG A 56 0.44 12.62 11.63
N VAL A 57 1.32 12.80 10.65
CA VAL A 57 2.06 11.69 10.02
C VAL A 57 3.15 11.24 11.00
N TRP A 58 3.37 9.94 11.10
CA TRP A 58 4.45 9.42 11.94
C TRP A 58 5.81 9.83 11.39
N THR A 59 6.71 10.23 12.29
CA THR A 59 8.12 10.45 11.98
C THR A 59 8.85 9.16 12.33
N ILE A 60 9.63 8.64 11.38
CA ILE A 60 10.51 7.49 11.59
C ILE A 60 11.92 7.94 11.27
N GLU A 61 12.89 7.51 12.07
CA GLU A 61 14.29 7.70 11.74
C GLU A 61 14.61 6.86 10.50
N GLU A 62 15.28 7.45 9.53
CA GLU A 62 15.78 6.74 8.37
C GLU A 62 17.02 5.97 8.82
N SER A 63 16.81 4.86 9.53
CA SER A 63 17.91 3.96 9.88
C SER A 63 18.56 3.50 8.58
N ALA A 64 19.89 3.71 8.50
CA ALA A 64 20.82 3.54 7.39
C ALA A 64 20.51 2.40 6.39
N PRO A 65 20.97 2.51 5.13
CA PRO A 65 20.83 1.42 4.16
C PRO A 65 21.36 0.10 4.77
N PRO A 66 20.75 -1.05 4.41
CA PRO A 66 21.29 -2.33 4.85
C PRO A 66 22.75 -2.40 4.39
N GLY A 67 23.64 -2.75 5.32
CA GLY A 67 25.07 -2.88 5.07
C GLY A 67 25.38 -3.77 3.86
N GLU A 68 26.54 -3.47 3.27
CA GLU A 68 27.24 -4.19 2.18
C GLU A 68 27.21 -5.71 2.30
#